data_AF-A0A9D5Z998-F1
#
_entry.id   AF-A0A9D5Z998-F1
#
_cell.length_a   1.000
_cell.length_b   1.000
_cell.length_c   1.000
_cell.angle_alpha   90.00
_cell.angle_beta   90.00
_cell.angle_gamma   90.00
#
_symmetry.space_group_name_H-M   'P 1'
#
loop_
_entity.id
_entity.type
_entity.pdbx_description
1 polymer ?
#
loop_
_entity_poly.entity_id
_entity_poly.type
_entity_poly.pdbx_seq_one_letter_code
_entity_poly.pdbx_strand_id
1 'polypeptide(L)' 'MDLLITDNRAPEEWSVCFSDPLLANAALDRINHHAHHVEITGSSYRHTVNESRN' A
#
# COMPACT_ATOMS: atom_id res chain seq x y z
N MET A 1 -6.42 -7.43 15.98
CA MET A 1 -5.23 -6.54 15.89
C MET A 1 -5.57 -5.61 14.77
N ASP A 2 -5.68 -4.32 15.05
CA ASP A 2 -6.10 -3.36 14.03
C ASP A 2 -4.84 -2.73 13.44
N LEU A 3 -4.58 -3.05 12.18
CA LEU A 3 -3.40 -2.64 11.44
C LEU A 3 -3.85 -1.84 10.23
N LEU A 4 -3.39 -0.59 10.13
CA LEU A 4 -3.57 0.25 8.94
C LEU A 4 -2.24 0.31 8.19
N ILE A 5 -2.27 -0.07 6.91
CA ILE A 5 -1.12 -0.03 6.01
C ILE A 5 -1.47 0.92 4.87
N THR A 6 -0.52 1.79 4.53
CA THR A 6 -0.58 2.60 3.30
C THR A 6 0.63 2.25 2.47
N ASP A 7 0.41 1.88 1.21
CA ASP A 7 1.49 1.62 0.25
C ASP A 7 1.13 2.29 -1.07
N ASN A 8 2.15 2.64 -1.86
CA ASN A 8 1.98 3.23 -3.18
C ASN A 8 2.14 2.21 -4.32
N ARG A 9 2.35 0.94 -3.98
CA ARG A 9 2.43 -0.21 -4.88
C ARG A 9 1.16 -1.04 -4.80
N ALA A 10 0.86 -1.74 -5.89
CA ALA A 10 -0.25 -2.68 -5.90
C ALA A 10 0.06 -3.88 -4.97
N PRO A 11 -0.96 -4.52 -4.34
CA PRO A 11 -0.75 -5.64 -3.43
C PRO A 11 0.06 -6.80 -4.02
N GLU A 12 -0.04 -7.03 -5.33
CA GLU A 12 0.70 -8.08 -6.05
C GLU A 12 2.21 -7.81 -6.07
N GLU A 13 2.62 -6.56 -5.91
CA GLU A 13 4.02 -6.15 -5.89
C GLU A 13 4.63 -6.28 -4.50
N TRP A 14 3.84 -6.48 -3.45
CA TRP A 14 4.34 -6.44 -2.07
C TRP A 14 5.28 -7.58 -1.73
N SER A 15 5.16 -8.72 -2.41
CA SER A 15 6.05 -9.87 -2.17
C SER A 15 7.53 -9.52 -2.42
N VAL A 16 7.80 -8.56 -3.33
CA VAL A 16 9.18 -8.13 -3.65
C VAL A 16 9.81 -7.27 -2.55
N CYS A 17 9.01 -6.77 -1.61
CA CYS A 17 9.49 -6.01 -0.45
C CYS A 17 10.15 -6.91 0.61
N PHE A 18 9.94 -8.23 0.51
CA PHE A 18 10.46 -9.20 1.45
C PHE A 18 11.68 -9.92 0.88
N SER A 19 12.71 -10.12 1.69
CA SER A 19 13.92 -10.85 1.31
C SER A 19 13.73 -12.37 1.24
N ASP A 20 12.71 -12.90 1.93
CA ASP A 20 12.40 -14.32 1.99
C ASP A 20 10.97 -14.57 1.45
N PRO A 21 10.82 -15.40 0.39
CA PRO A 21 9.51 -15.69 -0.20
C PRO A 21 8.52 -16.39 0.74
N LEU A 22 8.99 -17.24 1.65
CA LEU A 22 8.14 -17.95 2.62
C LEU A 22 7.58 -16.96 3.65
N LEU A 23 8.45 -16.06 4.15
CA LEU A 23 8.01 -15.01 5.07
C LEU A 23 7.04 -14.04 4.39
N ALA A 24 7.31 -13.68 3.13
CA ALA A 24 6.45 -12.83 2.32
C ALA A 24 5.02 -13.40 2.25
N ASN A 25 4.90 -14.66 1.84
CA ASN A 25 3.61 -15.32 1.71
C ASN A 25 2.88 -15.42 3.05
N ALA A 26 3.59 -15.78 4.13
CA ALA A 26 2.99 -15.88 5.46
C ALA A 26 2.51 -14.52 6.01
N ALA A 27 3.25 -13.43 5.72
CA ALA A 27 2.87 -12.09 6.14
C ALA A 27 1.68 -11.57 5.32
N LEU A 28 1.73 -11.71 3.99
CA LEU A 28 0.68 -11.26 3.08
C LEU A 28 -0.63 -12.02 3.31
N ASP A 29 -0.59 -13.32 3.59
CA ASP A 29 -1.76 -14.11 3.95
C ASP A 29 -2.47 -13.54 5.18
N ARG A 30 -1.71 -13.26 6.25
CA ARG A 30 -2.26 -12.69 7.49
C ARG A 30 -2.83 -11.29 7.30
N ILE A 31 -2.16 -10.45 6.52
CA ILE A 31 -2.62 -9.09 6.23
C ILE A 31 -3.91 -9.15 5.40
N ASN A 32 -3.94 -9.95 4.33
CA ASN A 32 -5.07 -10.00 3.41
C ASN A 32 -6.30 -10.72 3.97
N HIS A 33 -6.14 -11.71 4.85
CA HIS A 33 -7.27 -12.50 5.37
C HIS A 33 -8.35 -11.64 6.08
N HIS A 34 -7.95 -10.54 6.73
CA HIS A 34 -8.90 -9.63 7.40
C HIS A 34 -8.78 -8.19 6.93
N ALA A 35 -8.16 -7.92 5.78
CA ALA A 35 -8.00 -6.56 5.28
C ALA A 35 -9.25 -6.08 4.53
N HIS A 36 -9.59 -4.80 4.75
CA HIS A 36 -10.42 -4.04 3.84
C HIS A 36 -9.51 -3.20 2.95
N HIS A 37 -9.55 -3.44 1.63
CA HIS A 37 -8.71 -2.72 0.68
C HIS A 37 -9.39 -1.44 0.22
N VAL A 38 -8.66 -0.33 0.29
CA VAL A 38 -9.11 0.99 -0.20
C VAL A 38 -8.08 1.50 -1.20
N GLU A 39 -8.45 1.51 -2.47
CA GLU A 39 -7.64 2.11 -3.53
C GLU A 39 -7.91 3.62 -3.59
N ILE A 40 -6.85 4.42 -3.49
CA ILE A 40 -6.92 5.87 -3.59
C ILE A 40 -6.35 6.29 -4.94
N THR A 41 -7.20 6.88 -5.78
CA THR A 41 -6.84 7.40 -7.10
C THR A 41 -6.97 8.93 -7.14
N GLY A 42 -6.37 9.56 -8.15
CA GLY A 42 -6.45 11.01 -8.36
C GLY A 42 -5.09 11.71 -8.35
N SER A 43 -5.13 13.04 -8.49
CA SER A 43 -3.92 13.86 -8.50
C SER A 43 -3.32 14.00 -7.09
N SER A 44 -2.00 14.16 -7.04
CA SER A 44 -1.30 14.45 -5.79
C SER A 44 -1.75 15.79 -5.23
N TYR A 45 -2.29 15.79 -4.01
CA TYR A 45 -2.68 17.01 -3.30
C TYR A 45 -1.53 18.02 -3.22
N ARG A 46 -0.28 17.53 -3.03
CA ARG A 46 0.92 18.39 -3.00
C ARG A 46 1.15 19.12 -4.31
N HIS A 47 0.84 18.47 -5.45
CA HIS A 47 1.00 19.09 -6.77
C HIS A 47 -0.02 20.22 -6.97
N THR A 48 -1.29 19.97 -6.65
CA THR A 48 -2.36 20.97 -6.77
C THR A 48 -2.09 22.22 -5.93
N VAL A 49 -1.57 22.05 -4.70
CA VAL A 49 -1.18 23.19 -3.84
C VAL A 49 -0.01 23.96 -4.43
N ASN A 50 0.95 23.28 -5.07
CA ASN A 50 2.11 23.93 -5.68
C ASN A 50 1.71 24.75 -6.92
N GLU A 51 0.81 24.22 -7.76
CA GLU A 51 0.28 24.94 -8.93
C GLU A 51 -0.50 26.21 -8.53
N SER A 52 -1.26 26.17 -7.42
CA SER A 52 -2.07 27.30 -6.96
C SER A 52 -1.25 28.46 -6.38
N ARG A 53 0.04 28.25 -6.10
CA ARG A 53 0.95 29.26 -5.52
C ARG A 53 1.84 29.95 -6.57
N ASN A 54 1.85 29.45 -7.81
CA ASN A 54 2.53 30.05 -8.96
C ASN A 54 1.57 30.92 -9.75
#